data_AF-A0A843HVB8-F1
#
_entry.id   AF-A0A843HVB8-F1
#
_cell.length_a   1.000
_cell.length_b   1.000
_cell.length_c   1.000
_cell.angle_alpha   90.00
_cell.angle_beta   90.00
_cell.angle_gamma   90.00
#
_symmetry.space_group_name_H-M   'P 1'
#
loop_
_entity.id
_entity.type
_entity.pdbx_description
1 polymer ?
#
loop_
_entity_poly.entity_id
_entity_poly.type
_entity_poly.pdbx_seq_one_letter_code
_entity_poly.pdbx_strand_id
1 'polypeptide(L)'
;LEEIRVSKIPESISKNYEETLENMYKSHPIYAFFVGCSWSYDENGVISFLEFLRNEGDKTPSARVRIISGLCCGFKDYIEGNIVEAEKKVGEIERERIRLGAERVYFMCPEGYYVYTKLGGKAGIFAYDIVKDRVKGKVHIGCWMQKLGYSEGDIKECAVSYLVNYMGNMVPFSRKSEEILTVCPFATWKFGTRSVYSSLAKSKTTISITETVQSTKFDVDKALIDSAITSLILTVDSSADDIAFRVSSWRLGGREYFITLAIPIFSKYFVITFKQELSKLPQIKTYLSNIYDNVTLSIKARQVFEYINALSIDEYVMRLKEKIYNSSRLDYNSRDIVNTQEFLDSLKIIIRRSITSSTIEQVIREIAFM
;
A
#
# COMPACT_ATOMS: atom_id res chain seq x y z
N LEU A 1 2.79 -14.88 -8.81
CA LEU A 1 2.03 -13.64 -9.05
C LEU A 1 0.90 -13.58 -8.04
N GLU A 2 0.99 -12.67 -7.07
CA GLU A 2 0.08 -12.61 -5.92
C GLU A 2 -1.38 -12.37 -6.33
N GLU A 3 -2.28 -12.69 -5.41
CA GLU A 3 -3.71 -12.51 -5.58
C GLU A 3 -4.02 -11.00 -5.60
N ILE A 4 -4.23 -10.43 -6.78
CA ILE A 4 -4.74 -9.06 -6.91
C ILE A 4 -6.17 -9.06 -6.39
N ARG A 5 -6.36 -8.56 -5.17
CA ARG A 5 -7.66 -8.51 -4.52
C ARG A 5 -8.31 -7.16 -4.81
N VAL A 6 -9.53 -7.18 -5.32
CA VAL A 6 -10.29 -5.98 -5.68
C VAL A 6 -11.23 -5.64 -4.52
N SER A 7 -11.07 -4.47 -3.90
CA SER A 7 -12.06 -3.96 -2.95
C SER A 7 -13.16 -3.14 -3.62
N LYS A 8 -14.32 -3.05 -2.94
CA LYS A 8 -15.42 -2.18 -3.34
C LYS A 8 -15.31 -0.87 -2.58
N ILE A 9 -15.55 0.23 -3.27
CA ILE A 9 -15.80 1.51 -2.61
C ILE A 9 -17.08 1.39 -1.76
N PRO A 10 -17.13 1.94 -0.53
CA PRO A 10 -18.35 1.94 0.27
C PRO A 10 -19.52 2.58 -0.48
N GLU A 11 -20.69 1.93 -0.45
CA GLU A 11 -21.87 2.40 -1.20
C GLU A 11 -22.31 3.81 -0.80
N SER A 12 -22.16 4.17 0.48
CA SER A 12 -22.48 5.49 0.99
C SER A 12 -21.65 6.59 0.32
N ILE A 13 -20.37 6.31 0.06
CA ILE A 13 -19.46 7.22 -0.64
C ILE A 13 -19.81 7.26 -2.12
N SER A 14 -19.94 6.08 -2.77
CA SER A 14 -20.16 6.03 -4.21
C SER A 14 -21.48 6.66 -4.62
N LYS A 15 -22.59 6.31 -3.95
CA LYS A 15 -23.92 6.86 -4.27
C LYS A 15 -23.97 8.37 -4.07
N ASN A 16 -23.35 8.89 -3.00
CA ASN A 16 -23.31 10.32 -2.75
C ASN A 16 -22.62 11.10 -3.88
N TYR A 17 -21.45 10.63 -4.33
CA TYR A 17 -20.75 11.26 -5.45
C TYR A 17 -21.52 11.12 -6.77
N GLU A 18 -22.11 9.95 -7.05
CA GLU A 18 -22.94 9.76 -8.23
C GLU A 18 -24.13 10.71 -8.27
N GLU A 19 -24.89 10.83 -7.17
CA GLU A 19 -26.04 11.74 -7.06
C GLU A 19 -25.63 13.21 -7.17
N THR A 20 -24.53 13.60 -6.52
CA THR A 20 -24.03 14.97 -6.58
C THR A 20 -23.62 15.35 -7.99
N LEU A 21 -22.84 14.50 -8.66
CA LEU A 21 -22.36 14.74 -10.03
C LEU A 21 -23.49 14.64 -11.06
N GLU A 22 -24.46 13.75 -10.85
CA GLU A 22 -25.68 13.66 -11.66
C GLU A 22 -26.46 14.98 -11.65
N ASN A 23 -26.66 15.56 -10.46
CA ASN A 23 -27.41 16.80 -10.31
C ASN A 23 -26.67 18.01 -10.88
N MET A 24 -25.35 18.10 -10.68
CA MET A 24 -24.53 19.22 -11.17
C MET A 24 -24.35 19.20 -12.69
N TYR A 25 -24.15 18.03 -13.28
CA TYR A 25 -23.75 17.87 -14.68
C TYR A 25 -24.80 17.10 -15.50
N LYS A 26 -26.09 17.29 -15.20
CA LYS A 26 -27.21 16.56 -15.83
C LYS A 26 -27.23 16.64 -17.37
N SER A 27 -26.73 17.75 -17.93
CA SER A 27 -26.61 17.98 -19.37
C SER A 27 -25.44 17.23 -20.02
N HIS A 28 -24.48 16.73 -19.24
CA HIS A 28 -23.34 15.97 -19.75
C HIS A 28 -23.71 14.49 -19.97
N PRO A 29 -23.04 13.81 -20.91
CA PRO A 29 -23.23 12.37 -21.11
C PRO A 29 -22.75 11.58 -19.88
N ILE A 30 -23.38 10.44 -19.60
CA ILE A 30 -22.97 9.58 -18.47
C ILE A 30 -21.67 8.86 -18.85
N TYR A 31 -20.64 8.97 -18.02
CA TYR A 31 -19.41 8.18 -18.16
C TYR A 31 -19.33 7.17 -17.01
N ALA A 32 -18.73 6.01 -17.24
CA ALA A 32 -18.39 5.09 -16.18
C ALA A 32 -17.04 5.49 -15.58
N PHE A 33 -16.88 5.34 -14.28
CA PHE A 33 -15.59 5.46 -13.61
C PHE A 33 -15.20 4.09 -13.05
N PHE A 34 -14.24 3.44 -13.71
CA PHE A 34 -13.75 2.14 -13.30
C PHE A 34 -12.68 2.30 -12.22
N VAL A 35 -13.02 1.86 -11.01
CA VAL A 35 -12.15 2.00 -9.83
C VAL A 35 -11.16 0.83 -9.76
N GLY A 36 -11.62 -0.40 -9.99
CA GLY A 36 -10.79 -1.61 -9.85
C GLY A 36 -10.04 -1.65 -8.50
N CYS A 37 -8.77 -2.04 -8.51
CA CYS A 37 -7.91 -2.05 -7.32
C CYS A 37 -7.45 -0.66 -6.86
N SER A 38 -7.81 0.42 -7.58
CA SER A 38 -7.35 1.77 -7.21
C SER A 38 -7.85 2.18 -5.83
N TRP A 39 -9.04 1.73 -5.43
CA TRP A 39 -9.54 1.96 -4.07
C TRP A 39 -8.61 1.35 -3.02
N SER A 40 -8.16 0.11 -3.21
CA SER A 40 -7.30 -0.58 -2.25
C SER A 40 -5.90 0.04 -2.14
N TYR A 41 -5.41 0.67 -3.21
CA TYR A 41 -4.06 1.21 -3.29
C TYR A 41 -3.96 2.73 -3.06
N ASP A 42 -5.02 3.50 -3.37
CA ASP A 42 -5.00 4.97 -3.33
C ASP A 42 -6.41 5.55 -3.14
N GLU A 43 -7.03 5.27 -1.97
CA GLU A 43 -8.34 5.80 -1.58
C GLU A 43 -8.41 7.32 -1.75
N ASN A 44 -7.38 8.03 -1.27
CA ASN A 44 -7.28 9.48 -1.36
C ASN A 44 -7.25 9.97 -2.81
N GLY A 45 -6.54 9.27 -3.70
CA GLY A 45 -6.54 9.59 -5.12
C GLY A 45 -7.91 9.38 -5.77
N VAL A 46 -8.62 8.30 -5.43
CA VAL A 46 -9.99 8.03 -5.94
C VAL A 46 -10.94 9.15 -5.51
N ILE A 47 -10.94 9.50 -4.22
CA ILE A 47 -11.79 10.57 -3.68
C ILE A 47 -11.42 11.91 -4.33
N SER A 48 -10.13 12.24 -4.40
CA SER A 48 -9.67 13.51 -4.97
C SER A 48 -9.99 13.63 -6.46
N PHE A 49 -10.01 12.53 -7.20
CA PHE A 49 -10.46 12.52 -8.59
C PHE A 49 -11.97 12.78 -8.72
N LEU A 50 -12.80 12.20 -7.85
CA LEU A 50 -14.23 12.50 -7.80
C LEU A 50 -14.50 13.96 -7.41
N GLU A 51 -13.76 14.49 -6.44
CA GLU A 51 -13.82 15.92 -6.08
C GLU A 51 -13.35 16.83 -7.23
N PHE A 52 -12.34 16.41 -7.97
CA PHE A 52 -11.89 17.12 -9.16
C PHE A 52 -13.00 17.20 -10.21
N LEU A 53 -13.68 16.09 -10.51
CA LEU A 53 -14.84 16.07 -11.41
C LEU A 53 -15.96 16.98 -10.89
N ARG A 54 -16.20 16.98 -9.57
CA ARG A 54 -17.18 17.88 -8.94
C ARG A 54 -16.85 19.34 -9.17
N ASN A 55 -15.60 19.73 -8.92
CA ASN A 55 -15.20 21.14 -8.86
C ASN A 55 -14.85 21.72 -10.23
N GLU A 56 -14.47 20.89 -11.20
CA GLU A 56 -13.90 21.34 -12.48
C GLU A 56 -14.48 20.56 -13.67
N GLY A 57 -15.68 20.01 -13.51
CA GLY A 57 -16.28 19.07 -14.45
C GLY A 57 -16.57 19.62 -15.83
N ASP A 58 -16.82 20.92 -15.94
CA ASP A 58 -17.00 21.62 -17.24
C ASP A 58 -15.74 21.61 -18.10
N LYS A 59 -14.57 21.35 -17.51
CA LYS A 59 -13.29 21.25 -18.21
C LYS A 59 -12.90 19.80 -18.50
N THR A 60 -13.84 18.87 -18.37
CA THR A 60 -13.63 17.45 -18.60
C THR A 60 -14.60 16.96 -19.68
N PRO A 61 -14.31 15.87 -20.41
CA PRO A 61 -15.23 15.31 -21.39
C PRO A 61 -16.62 14.99 -20.83
N SER A 62 -16.65 14.54 -19.57
CA SER A 62 -17.84 14.52 -18.73
C SER A 62 -17.45 14.31 -17.27
N ALA A 63 -18.09 15.04 -16.36
CA ALA A 63 -18.03 14.81 -14.93
C ALA A 63 -19.24 14.04 -14.37
N ARG A 64 -20.27 13.80 -15.20
CA ARG A 64 -21.43 12.99 -14.82
C ARG A 64 -21.03 11.52 -14.88
N VAL A 65 -20.71 10.93 -13.72
CA VAL A 65 -20.18 9.55 -13.67
C VAL A 65 -21.09 8.56 -12.94
N ARG A 66 -20.96 7.30 -13.33
CA ARG A 66 -21.40 6.11 -12.58
C ARG A 66 -20.21 5.23 -12.25
N ILE A 67 -20.10 4.75 -11.03
CA ILE A 67 -18.92 4.09 -10.49
C ILE A 67 -19.04 2.58 -10.70
N ILE A 68 -18.03 1.99 -11.33
CA ILE A 68 -17.85 0.54 -11.44
C ILE A 68 -16.79 0.12 -10.41
N SER A 69 -17.22 -0.61 -9.39
CA SER A 69 -16.35 -1.09 -8.30
C SER A 69 -16.45 -2.61 -8.12
N GLY A 70 -15.44 -3.21 -7.50
CA GLY A 70 -15.43 -4.66 -7.24
C GLY A 70 -15.12 -5.55 -8.44
N LEU A 71 -14.76 -4.98 -9.59
CA LEU A 71 -14.34 -5.74 -10.79
C LEU A 71 -12.83 -5.64 -11.03
N CYS A 72 -12.23 -6.73 -11.51
CA CYS A 72 -10.82 -6.77 -11.91
C CYS A 72 -10.66 -6.32 -13.37
N CYS A 73 -9.57 -5.62 -13.69
CA CYS A 73 -9.29 -5.17 -15.06
C CYS A 73 -8.67 -6.25 -15.98
N GLY A 74 -8.48 -7.48 -15.50
CA GLY A 74 -7.88 -8.58 -16.27
C GLY A 74 -6.36 -8.49 -16.45
N PHE A 75 -5.70 -7.53 -15.79
CA PHE A 75 -4.27 -7.31 -15.95
C PHE A 75 -3.41 -8.51 -15.54
N LYS A 76 -3.75 -9.18 -14.44
CA LYS A 76 -3.04 -10.39 -13.98
C LYS A 76 -3.07 -11.49 -15.03
N ASP A 77 -4.26 -11.80 -15.55
CA ASP A 77 -4.45 -12.88 -16.53
C ASP A 77 -3.73 -12.53 -17.84
N TYR A 78 -3.75 -11.25 -18.22
CA TYR A 78 -3.04 -10.76 -19.40
C TYR A 78 -1.52 -10.98 -19.30
N ILE A 79 -0.90 -10.62 -18.17
CA ILE A 79 0.55 -10.83 -18.00
C ILE A 79 0.93 -12.30 -17.81
N GLU A 80 0.00 -13.14 -17.35
CA GLU A 80 0.16 -14.59 -17.25
C GLU A 80 -0.07 -15.32 -18.59
N GLY A 81 -0.44 -14.59 -19.65
CA GLY A 81 -0.73 -15.15 -20.96
C GLY A 81 -2.12 -15.78 -21.09
N ASN A 82 -2.96 -15.70 -20.06
CA ASN A 82 -4.34 -16.15 -20.09
C ASN A 82 -5.24 -15.06 -20.69
N ILE A 83 -5.12 -14.87 -22.01
CA ILE A 83 -5.83 -13.83 -22.75
C ILE A 83 -7.35 -14.01 -22.67
N VAL A 84 -7.84 -15.26 -22.68
CA VAL A 84 -9.29 -15.57 -22.64
C VAL A 84 -9.93 -15.06 -21.34
N GLU A 85 -9.32 -15.31 -20.18
CA GLU A 85 -9.84 -14.78 -18.92
C GLU A 85 -9.68 -13.25 -18.81
N ALA A 86 -8.60 -12.69 -19.38
CA ALA A 86 -8.43 -11.24 -19.44
C ALA A 86 -9.55 -10.57 -20.28
N GLU A 87 -9.87 -11.14 -21.44
CA GLU A 87 -10.96 -10.68 -22.33
C GLU A 87 -12.32 -10.79 -21.64
N LYS A 88 -12.57 -11.87 -20.90
CA LYS A 88 -13.80 -12.04 -20.12
C LYS A 88 -13.98 -10.92 -19.09
N LYS A 89 -12.91 -10.55 -18.38
CA LYS A 89 -12.90 -9.46 -17.40
C LYS A 89 -13.09 -8.08 -18.06
N VAL A 90 -12.48 -7.84 -19.21
CA VAL A 90 -12.74 -6.63 -20.02
C VAL A 90 -14.20 -6.58 -20.48
N GLY A 91 -14.75 -7.73 -20.90
CA GLY A 91 -16.16 -7.86 -21.27
C GLY A 91 -17.12 -7.58 -20.12
N GLU A 92 -16.77 -7.92 -18.88
CA GLU A 92 -17.56 -7.54 -17.69
C GLU A 92 -17.63 -6.03 -17.50
N ILE A 93 -16.51 -5.32 -17.69
CA ILE A 93 -16.46 -3.86 -17.61
C ILE A 93 -17.35 -3.23 -18.70
N GLU A 94 -17.30 -3.76 -19.93
CA GLU A 94 -18.17 -3.31 -21.03
C GLU A 94 -19.66 -3.57 -20.74
N ARG A 95 -20.01 -4.75 -20.20
CA ARG A 95 -21.39 -5.05 -19.81
C ARG A 95 -21.90 -4.06 -18.77
N GLU A 96 -21.10 -3.75 -17.75
CA GLU A 96 -21.47 -2.76 -16.74
C GLU A 96 -21.58 -1.35 -17.34
N ARG A 97 -20.66 -0.94 -18.22
CA ARG A 97 -20.76 0.34 -18.94
C ARG A 97 -22.08 0.46 -19.70
N ILE A 98 -22.44 -0.57 -20.47
CA ILE A 98 -23.70 -0.60 -21.25
C ILE A 98 -24.91 -0.58 -20.32
N ARG A 99 -24.90 -1.38 -19.24
CA ARG A 99 -25.97 -1.43 -18.24
C ARG A 99 -26.21 -0.06 -17.58
N LEU A 100 -25.14 0.70 -17.34
CA LEU A 100 -25.19 2.03 -16.75
C LEU A 100 -25.56 3.13 -17.76
N GLY A 101 -25.71 2.79 -19.05
CA GLY A 101 -25.94 3.77 -20.12
C GLY A 101 -24.75 4.71 -20.32
N ALA A 102 -23.55 4.29 -19.95
CA ALA A 102 -22.37 5.13 -20.01
C ALA A 102 -21.73 5.13 -21.41
N GLU A 103 -21.38 6.30 -21.93
CA GLU A 103 -20.75 6.43 -23.25
C GLU A 103 -19.28 5.98 -23.24
N ARG A 104 -18.55 6.31 -22.16
CA ARG A 104 -17.11 6.07 -22.00
C ARG A 104 -16.76 5.60 -20.60
N VAL A 105 -15.52 5.14 -20.39
CA VAL A 105 -15.01 4.63 -19.11
C VAL A 105 -13.71 5.33 -18.73
N TYR A 106 -13.69 6.02 -17.59
CA TYR A 106 -12.46 6.53 -16.99
C TYR A 106 -11.68 5.42 -16.27
N PHE A 107 -10.37 5.40 -16.48
CA PHE A 107 -9.42 4.54 -15.79
C PHE A 107 -8.34 5.37 -15.10
N MET A 108 -8.17 5.21 -13.78
CA MET A 108 -7.03 5.80 -13.05
C MET A 108 -5.75 4.97 -13.17
N CYS A 109 -5.90 3.66 -13.34
CA CYS A 109 -4.80 2.71 -13.37
C CYS A 109 -4.34 2.45 -14.82
N PRO A 110 -3.06 2.72 -15.16
CA PRO A 110 -2.56 2.55 -16.53
C PRO A 110 -2.57 1.08 -16.98
N GLU A 111 -2.37 0.13 -16.07
CA GLU A 111 -2.49 -1.31 -16.31
C GLU A 111 -3.90 -1.67 -16.79
N GLY A 112 -4.92 -1.18 -16.09
CA GLY A 112 -6.32 -1.42 -16.43
C GLY A 112 -6.70 -0.78 -17.76
N TYR A 113 -6.27 0.46 -17.99
CA TYR A 113 -6.49 1.16 -19.25
C TYR A 113 -5.82 0.45 -20.44
N TYR A 114 -4.57 -0.01 -20.26
CA TYR A 114 -3.84 -0.73 -21.30
C TYR A 114 -4.53 -2.04 -21.69
N VAL A 115 -4.93 -2.86 -20.72
CA VAL A 115 -5.58 -4.15 -20.98
C VAL A 115 -6.94 -3.94 -21.62
N TYR A 116 -7.73 -3.03 -21.09
CA TYR A 116 -9.05 -2.69 -21.64
C TYR A 116 -8.95 -2.24 -23.10
N THR A 117 -8.02 -1.34 -23.42
CA THR A 117 -7.84 -0.87 -24.81
C THR A 117 -7.25 -1.92 -25.75
N LYS A 118 -6.35 -2.78 -25.26
CA LYS A 118 -5.76 -3.86 -26.07
C LYS A 118 -6.71 -5.01 -26.36
N LEU A 119 -7.61 -5.33 -25.44
CA LEU A 119 -8.53 -6.48 -25.54
C LEU A 119 -9.93 -6.09 -26.02
N GLY A 120 -10.04 -4.99 -26.78
CA GLY A 120 -11.27 -4.65 -27.52
C GLY A 120 -12.18 -3.60 -26.87
N GLY A 121 -11.84 -3.06 -25.70
CA GLY A 121 -12.52 -1.90 -25.11
C GLY A 121 -12.20 -0.62 -25.88
N LYS A 122 -13.21 -0.01 -26.52
CA LYS A 122 -13.02 1.16 -27.41
C LYS A 122 -13.36 2.49 -26.75
N ALA A 123 -13.97 2.48 -25.57
CA ALA A 123 -14.56 3.66 -24.94
C ALA A 123 -13.74 4.19 -23.76
N GLY A 124 -12.47 3.80 -23.65
CA GLY A 124 -11.64 4.08 -22.48
C GLY A 124 -11.03 5.48 -22.54
N ILE A 125 -10.99 6.15 -21.40
CA ILE A 125 -10.24 7.39 -21.17
C ILE A 125 -9.30 7.19 -20.00
N PHE A 126 -8.03 7.54 -20.17
CA PHE A 126 -7.10 7.54 -19.06
C PHE A 126 -7.28 8.81 -18.23
N ALA A 127 -7.58 8.67 -16.94
CA ALA A 127 -7.90 9.80 -16.06
C ALA A 127 -6.75 10.80 -15.94
N TYR A 128 -5.50 10.35 -16.09
CA TYR A 128 -4.33 11.22 -16.08
C TYR A 128 -4.38 12.27 -17.20
N ASP A 129 -4.88 11.92 -18.39
CA ASP A 129 -4.99 12.87 -19.52
C ASP A 129 -5.88 14.08 -19.19
N ILE A 130 -6.83 13.89 -18.27
CA ILE A 130 -7.79 14.92 -17.86
C ILE A 130 -7.17 15.86 -16.82
N VAL A 131 -6.21 15.36 -16.03
CA VAL A 131 -5.66 16.11 -14.88
C VAL A 131 -4.24 16.61 -15.10
N LYS A 132 -3.48 16.05 -16.05
CA LYS A 132 -2.03 16.28 -16.22
C LYS A 132 -1.63 17.76 -16.26
N ASP A 133 -2.41 18.61 -16.92
CA ASP A 133 -2.12 20.05 -17.05
C ASP A 133 -2.20 20.82 -15.73
N ARG A 134 -2.77 20.20 -14.68
CA ARG A 134 -2.95 20.80 -13.35
C ARG A 134 -2.02 20.18 -12.30
N VAL A 135 -1.32 19.11 -12.68
CA VAL A 135 -0.35 18.44 -11.82
C VAL A 135 0.91 19.30 -11.78
N LYS A 136 1.37 19.64 -10.57
CA LYS A 136 2.61 20.39 -10.35
C LYS A 136 3.57 19.53 -9.56
N GLY A 137 4.83 19.53 -9.97
CA GLY A 137 5.89 18.74 -9.33
C GLY A 137 6.40 17.62 -10.23
N LYS A 138 7.29 16.79 -9.69
CA LYS A 138 7.89 15.69 -10.44
C LYS A 138 6.90 14.53 -10.56
N VAL A 139 6.80 13.93 -11.74
CA VAL A 139 5.87 12.82 -11.99
C VAL A 139 6.62 11.53 -12.34
N HIS A 140 6.27 10.46 -11.64
CA HIS A 140 6.70 9.11 -11.94
C HIS A 140 5.79 8.44 -12.98
N ILE A 141 6.34 8.16 -14.15
CA ILE A 141 5.69 7.47 -15.28
C ILE A 141 6.18 6.02 -15.32
N GLY A 142 5.35 5.12 -14.79
CA GLY A 142 5.65 3.69 -14.75
C GLY A 142 5.64 3.01 -16.12
N CYS A 143 6.11 1.76 -16.16
CA CYS A 143 6.30 1.02 -17.42
C CYS A 143 5.03 0.81 -18.25
N TRP A 144 3.86 0.65 -17.63
CA TRP A 144 2.60 0.54 -18.37
C TRP A 144 2.17 1.85 -18.99
N MET A 145 2.47 2.98 -18.36
CA MET A 145 2.30 4.28 -19.01
C MET A 145 3.27 4.48 -20.17
N GLN A 146 4.53 4.03 -20.04
CA GLN A 146 5.48 4.08 -21.16
C GLN A 146 4.97 3.23 -22.33
N LYS A 147 4.42 2.05 -22.07
CA LYS A 147 3.77 1.20 -23.09
C LYS A 147 2.52 1.84 -23.72
N LEU A 148 1.87 2.76 -23.01
CA LEU A 148 0.77 3.58 -23.53
C LEU A 148 1.26 4.79 -24.33
N GLY A 149 2.58 5.01 -24.45
CA GLY A 149 3.18 6.10 -25.22
C GLY A 149 3.54 7.35 -24.42
N TYR A 150 3.44 7.31 -23.09
CA TYR A 150 3.79 8.45 -22.24
C TYR A 150 5.30 8.50 -21.97
N SER A 151 5.95 9.59 -22.37
CA SER A 151 7.39 9.80 -22.19
C SER A 151 7.76 11.02 -21.35
N GLU A 152 6.79 11.84 -20.95
CA GLU A 152 6.99 13.17 -20.33
C GLU A 152 7.17 13.14 -18.80
N GLY A 153 7.61 12.01 -18.25
CA GLY A 153 7.88 11.88 -16.81
C GLY A 153 9.31 12.22 -16.44
N ASP A 154 9.48 12.83 -15.28
CA ASP A 154 10.79 13.01 -14.65
C ASP A 154 11.47 11.67 -14.37
N ILE A 155 10.68 10.65 -14.03
CA ILE A 155 11.18 9.35 -13.58
C ILE A 155 10.41 8.21 -14.24
N LYS A 156 11.13 7.21 -14.74
CA LYS A 156 10.66 6.24 -15.74
C LYS A 156 10.91 4.78 -15.34
N GLU A 157 10.69 4.44 -14.07
CA GLU A 157 10.97 3.10 -13.54
C GLU A 157 9.72 2.23 -13.42
N CYS A 158 9.89 0.90 -13.46
CA CYS A 158 8.77 -0.02 -13.27
C CYS A 158 8.51 -0.22 -11.78
N ALA A 159 7.26 -0.06 -11.34
CA ALA A 159 6.84 -0.47 -10.00
C ALA A 159 6.89 -2.00 -9.79
N VAL A 160 7.18 -2.82 -10.80
CA VAL A 160 7.20 -4.30 -10.69
C VAL A 160 8.57 -4.84 -10.25
N SER A 161 9.61 -4.01 -10.07
CA SER A 161 10.88 -4.50 -9.51
C SER A 161 10.67 -4.98 -8.07
N TYR A 162 11.15 -6.18 -7.74
CA TYR A 162 11.04 -6.84 -6.43
C TYR A 162 11.76 -6.12 -5.27
N LEU A 163 12.32 -4.94 -5.55
CA LEU A 163 12.99 -4.08 -4.59
C LEU A 163 12.33 -2.70 -4.68
N VAL A 164 12.07 -2.09 -3.52
CA VAL A 164 11.62 -0.69 -3.34
C VAL A 164 12.77 0.26 -3.69
N ASN A 165 13.35 0.06 -4.88
CA ASN A 165 14.43 0.88 -5.40
C ASN A 165 13.80 1.92 -6.32
N TYR A 166 13.99 3.17 -5.99
CA TYR A 166 13.73 4.29 -6.87
C TYR A 166 15.07 4.91 -7.22
N MET A 167 15.45 4.94 -8.50
CA MET A 167 16.77 5.38 -8.95
C MET A 167 17.91 4.65 -8.23
N GLY A 168 17.75 3.34 -8.01
CA GLY A 168 18.76 2.50 -7.34
C GLY A 168 18.91 2.73 -5.83
N ASN A 169 18.14 3.64 -5.22
CA ASN A 169 18.15 3.90 -3.78
C ASN A 169 16.84 3.38 -3.16
N MET A 170 16.94 2.73 -2.00
CA MET A 170 15.77 2.48 -1.17
C MET A 170 15.14 3.82 -0.84
N VAL A 171 13.88 4.04 -1.21
CA VAL A 171 13.16 5.26 -0.82
C VAL A 171 12.69 5.04 0.60
N PRO A 172 13.32 5.68 1.60
CA PRO A 172 12.66 5.75 2.90
C PRO A 172 11.41 6.62 2.71
N PHE A 173 10.42 6.48 3.59
CA PHE A 173 9.38 7.48 3.84
C PHE A 173 10.04 8.79 4.36
N SER A 174 10.87 9.41 3.52
CA SER A 174 11.55 10.67 3.78
C SER A 174 10.88 11.73 2.94
N ARG A 175 10.93 12.99 3.38
CA ARG A 175 10.36 14.15 2.67
C ARG A 175 10.70 14.22 1.16
N LYS A 176 11.74 13.53 0.69
CA LYS A 176 12.10 13.42 -0.73
C LYS A 176 11.10 12.60 -1.57
N SER A 177 10.38 11.63 -0.99
CA SER A 177 9.32 10.88 -1.69
C SER A 177 8.02 11.68 -1.79
N GLU A 178 7.80 12.65 -0.89
CA GLU A 178 6.64 13.55 -0.91
C GLU A 178 6.69 14.55 -2.10
N GLU A 179 7.86 14.78 -2.70
CA GLU A 179 8.03 15.66 -3.87
C GLU A 179 7.68 15.01 -5.22
N ILE A 180 7.51 13.69 -5.24
CA ILE A 180 7.28 12.90 -6.45
C ILE A 180 5.84 12.38 -6.44
N LEU A 181 5.12 12.66 -7.52
CA LEU A 181 3.74 12.22 -7.72
C LEU A 181 3.70 10.97 -8.61
N THR A 182 2.94 9.96 -8.19
CA THR A 182 2.70 8.74 -8.97
C THR A 182 1.38 8.80 -9.71
N VAL A 183 1.37 8.36 -10.97
CA VAL A 183 0.11 8.23 -11.73
C VAL A 183 -0.59 6.91 -11.44
N CYS A 184 0.16 5.81 -11.34
CA CYS A 184 -0.38 4.49 -11.09
C CYS A 184 -0.74 4.33 -9.60
N PRO A 185 -2.00 3.99 -9.24
CA PRO A 185 -2.41 3.73 -7.85
C PRO A 185 -1.54 2.67 -7.16
N PHE A 186 -1.19 1.58 -7.87
CA PHE A 186 -0.30 0.55 -7.32
C PHE A 186 1.10 1.10 -7.01
N ALA A 187 1.63 1.99 -7.86
CA ALA A 187 2.91 2.65 -7.59
C ALA A 187 2.81 3.60 -6.40
N THR A 188 1.69 4.32 -6.25
CA THR A 188 1.40 5.17 -5.08
C THR A 188 1.50 4.37 -3.79
N TRP A 189 0.79 3.24 -3.73
CA TRP A 189 0.84 2.32 -2.60
C TRP A 189 2.25 1.76 -2.38
N LYS A 190 2.87 1.22 -3.43
CA LYS A 190 4.16 0.54 -3.34
C LYS A 190 5.29 1.46 -2.91
N PHE A 191 5.30 2.70 -3.37
CA PHE A 191 6.34 3.67 -3.06
C PHE A 191 6.00 4.59 -1.89
N GLY A 192 4.80 4.49 -1.32
CA GLY A 192 4.36 5.39 -0.25
C GLY A 192 4.39 6.87 -0.65
N THR A 193 4.10 7.15 -1.92
CA THR A 193 4.10 8.52 -2.48
C THR A 193 2.69 9.08 -2.52
N ARG A 194 2.55 10.37 -2.86
CA ARG A 194 1.24 10.94 -3.24
C ARG A 194 0.96 10.66 -4.70
N SER A 195 -0.30 10.45 -5.05
CA SER A 195 -0.68 10.35 -6.45
C SER A 195 -0.90 11.71 -7.08
N VAL A 196 -0.81 11.75 -8.41
CA VAL A 196 -1.21 12.92 -9.20
C VAL A 196 -2.66 13.33 -8.90
N TYR A 197 -3.53 12.38 -8.57
CA TYR A 197 -4.93 12.63 -8.24
C TYR A 197 -5.09 13.26 -6.85
N SER A 198 -4.40 12.72 -5.83
CA SER A 198 -4.45 13.29 -4.47
C SER A 198 -3.70 14.62 -4.33
N SER A 199 -2.91 15.00 -5.33
CA SER A 199 -2.32 16.35 -5.44
C SER A 199 -3.35 17.44 -5.78
N LEU A 200 -4.50 17.07 -6.35
CA LEU A 200 -5.52 18.00 -6.85
C LEU A 200 -6.48 18.51 -5.78
N ALA A 201 -6.46 17.93 -4.58
CA ALA A 201 -7.34 18.33 -3.49
C ALA A 201 -7.11 19.81 -3.12
N LYS A 202 -8.08 20.67 -3.40
CA LYS A 202 -8.05 22.09 -2.98
C LYS A 202 -8.39 22.16 -1.49
N SER A 203 -7.52 22.78 -0.69
CA SER A 203 -7.60 22.81 0.79
C SER A 203 -8.81 23.55 1.40
N LYS A 204 -9.87 23.86 0.64
CA LYS A 204 -10.93 24.80 1.05
C LYS A 204 -12.37 24.40 0.70
N THR A 205 -12.66 23.16 0.34
CA THR A 205 -14.07 22.75 0.13
C THR A 205 -14.35 21.38 0.70
N THR A 206 -14.05 21.21 1.99
CA THR A 206 -14.62 20.16 2.82
C THR A 206 -16.08 20.54 3.09
N ILE A 207 -16.97 20.21 2.15
CA ILE A 207 -18.36 20.01 2.53
C ILE A 207 -18.36 18.82 3.49
N SER A 208 -18.89 19.08 4.68
CA SER A 208 -19.21 18.15 5.77
C SER A 208 -19.93 16.89 5.27
N ILE A 209 -19.19 15.94 4.71
CA ILE A 209 -19.65 14.58 4.46
C ILE A 209 -18.59 13.70 5.10
N THR A 210 -18.97 13.12 6.23
CA THR A 210 -18.17 12.37 7.22
C THR A 210 -17.36 13.21 8.22
N GLU A 211 -17.99 13.47 9.37
CA GLU A 211 -17.31 13.50 10.68
C GLU A 211 -16.57 12.16 11.01
N THR A 212 -16.49 11.22 10.06
CA THR A 212 -15.63 10.03 10.10
C THR A 212 -14.31 10.18 9.33
N VAL A 213 -14.12 11.25 8.54
CA VAL A 213 -12.85 11.53 7.83
C VAL A 213 -12.47 13.02 7.96
N GLN A 214 -12.78 13.63 9.11
CA GLN A 214 -12.13 14.87 9.51
C GLN A 214 -10.80 14.57 10.21
N SER A 215 -9.74 14.45 9.42
CA SER A 215 -8.50 15.13 9.82
C SER A 215 -7.72 15.54 8.59
N THR A 216 -7.53 16.84 8.45
CA THR A 216 -6.34 17.36 7.78
C THR A 216 -5.10 16.62 8.29
N LYS A 217 -4.29 16.06 7.38
CA LYS A 217 -2.88 15.64 7.56
C LYS A 217 -2.53 14.37 8.34
N PHE A 218 -3.46 13.52 8.78
CA PHE A 218 -3.03 12.24 9.37
C PHE A 218 -2.78 11.20 8.26
N ASP A 219 -1.52 11.04 7.87
CA ASP A 219 -1.09 9.99 6.94
C ASP A 219 -1.03 8.65 7.68
N VAL A 220 -2.10 7.87 7.56
CA VAL A 220 -2.23 6.57 8.25
C VAL A 220 -1.15 5.60 7.79
N ASP A 221 -0.80 5.59 6.51
CA ASP A 221 0.17 4.64 5.95
C ASP A 221 1.55 4.90 6.54
N LYS A 222 1.93 6.18 6.59
CA LYS A 222 3.15 6.61 7.28
C LYS A 222 3.11 6.25 8.76
N ALA A 223 2.00 6.52 9.45
CA ALA A 223 1.88 6.26 10.87
C ALA A 223 1.97 4.75 11.21
N LEU A 224 1.41 3.88 10.38
CA LEU A 224 1.55 2.42 10.49
C LEU A 224 3.02 2.01 10.33
N ILE A 225 3.71 2.53 9.31
CA ILE A 225 5.12 2.22 9.04
C ILE A 225 6.03 2.73 10.18
N ASP A 226 5.87 3.98 10.60
CA ASP A 226 6.65 4.60 11.66
C ASP A 226 6.47 3.85 13.00
N SER A 227 5.23 3.43 13.29
CA SER A 227 4.92 2.62 14.47
C SER A 227 5.62 1.25 14.40
N ALA A 228 5.65 0.62 13.23
CA ALA A 228 6.28 -0.67 13.04
C ALA A 228 7.81 -0.60 13.12
N ILE A 229 8.44 0.47 12.61
CA ILE A 229 9.87 0.75 12.77
C ILE A 229 10.24 0.97 14.24
N THR A 230 9.47 1.83 14.92
CA THR A 230 9.66 2.08 16.35
C THR A 230 9.54 0.78 17.15
N SER A 231 8.59 -0.07 16.77
CA SER A 231 8.38 -1.37 17.41
C SER A 231 9.54 -2.34 17.16
N LEU A 232 10.13 -2.35 15.98
CA LEU A 232 11.35 -3.12 15.70
C LEU A 232 12.50 -2.71 16.64
N ILE A 233 12.72 -1.40 16.81
CA ILE A 233 13.77 -0.85 17.69
C ILE A 233 13.56 -1.29 19.14
N LEU A 234 12.35 -1.12 19.65
CA LEU A 234 11.99 -1.51 21.01
C LEU A 234 12.02 -3.03 21.22
N THR A 235 11.71 -3.81 20.19
CA THR A 235 11.78 -5.28 20.21
C THR A 235 13.21 -5.78 20.36
N VAL A 236 14.16 -5.15 19.65
CA VAL A 236 15.59 -5.45 19.79
C VAL A 236 16.02 -5.34 21.26
N ASP A 237 15.56 -4.31 21.95
CA ASP A 237 15.90 -4.12 23.36
C ASP A 237 15.19 -5.12 24.27
N SER A 238 13.89 -5.32 24.06
CA SER A 238 13.04 -6.07 24.98
C SER A 238 13.21 -7.58 24.87
N SER A 239 13.65 -8.08 23.70
CA SER A 239 13.82 -9.52 23.45
C SER A 239 15.20 -10.06 23.81
N ALA A 240 16.19 -9.18 24.04
CA ALA A 240 17.59 -9.55 24.16
C ALA A 240 17.85 -10.58 25.28
N ASP A 241 17.27 -10.39 26.46
CA ASP A 241 17.47 -11.29 27.61
C ASP A 241 16.86 -12.68 27.41
N ASP A 242 15.69 -12.75 26.78
CA ASP A 242 15.03 -14.03 26.47
C ASP A 242 15.79 -14.77 25.35
N ILE A 243 16.33 -14.05 24.36
CA ILE A 243 17.19 -14.64 23.33
C ILE A 243 18.54 -15.09 23.93
N ALA A 244 19.14 -14.29 24.83
CA ALA A 244 20.37 -14.63 25.53
C ALA A 244 20.25 -15.95 26.29
N PHE A 245 19.12 -16.14 26.98
CA PHE A 245 18.80 -17.40 27.65
C PHE A 245 18.74 -18.61 26.71
N ARG A 246 18.43 -18.40 25.42
CA ARG A 246 18.34 -19.47 24.41
C ARG A 246 19.65 -19.76 23.69
N VAL A 247 20.70 -18.95 23.83
CA VAL A 247 21.97 -19.17 23.08
C VAL A 247 22.59 -20.54 23.37
N SER A 248 22.45 -21.05 24.60
CA SER A 248 22.93 -22.39 24.97
C SER A 248 22.33 -23.53 24.14
N SER A 249 21.12 -23.34 23.59
CA SER A 249 20.48 -24.31 22.68
C SER A 249 21.28 -24.51 21.39
N TRP A 250 22.11 -23.55 20.99
CA TRP A 250 23.02 -23.69 19.85
C TRP A 250 24.01 -24.83 20.05
N ARG A 251 24.51 -25.04 21.27
CA ARG A 251 25.42 -26.16 21.56
C ARG A 251 24.72 -27.51 21.53
N LEU A 252 23.43 -27.54 21.88
CA LEU A 252 22.65 -28.77 21.99
C LEU A 252 22.11 -29.24 20.64
N GLY A 253 21.63 -28.30 19.81
CA GLY A 253 20.93 -28.61 18.55
C GLY A 253 21.45 -27.85 17.33
N GLY A 254 22.57 -27.13 17.47
CA GLY A 254 23.16 -26.34 16.39
C GLY A 254 22.43 -25.02 16.12
N ARG A 255 22.93 -24.32 15.11
CA ARG A 255 22.45 -23.00 14.65
C ARG A 255 20.95 -22.94 14.39
N GLU A 256 20.43 -23.88 13.61
CA GLU A 256 19.02 -23.87 13.18
C GLU A 256 18.05 -24.08 14.36
N TYR A 257 18.47 -24.87 15.35
CA TYR A 257 17.67 -25.07 16.56
C TYR A 257 17.56 -23.78 17.38
N PHE A 258 18.67 -23.06 17.56
CA PHE A 258 18.66 -21.75 18.20
C PHE A 258 17.77 -20.75 17.45
N ILE A 259 17.91 -20.64 16.13
CA ILE A 259 17.09 -19.75 15.29
C ILE A 259 15.59 -20.06 15.47
N THR A 260 15.23 -21.34 15.45
CA THR A 260 13.84 -21.80 15.61
C THR A 260 13.24 -21.39 16.96
N LEU A 261 14.04 -21.41 18.03
CA LEU A 261 13.59 -21.00 19.37
C LEU A 261 13.56 -19.47 19.54
N ALA A 262 14.46 -18.75 18.88
CA ALA A 262 14.56 -17.29 19.00
C ALA A 262 13.50 -16.54 18.17
N ILE A 263 13.09 -17.09 17.01
CA ILE A 263 12.07 -16.46 16.14
C ILE A 263 10.76 -16.15 16.89
N PRO A 264 10.14 -17.10 17.63
CA PRO A 264 8.91 -16.85 18.38
C PRO A 264 9.08 -15.80 19.49
N ILE A 265 10.26 -15.74 20.12
CA ILE A 265 10.55 -14.76 21.17
C ILE A 265 10.52 -13.36 20.55
N PHE A 266 11.30 -13.15 19.49
CA PHE A 266 11.36 -11.84 18.83
C PHE A 266 9.99 -11.44 18.25
N SER A 267 9.27 -12.38 17.63
CA SER A 267 7.93 -12.13 17.08
C SER A 267 6.92 -11.73 18.16
N LYS A 268 6.94 -12.39 19.33
CA LYS A 268 6.09 -12.06 20.47
C LYS A 268 6.31 -10.62 20.94
N TYR A 269 7.56 -10.20 21.14
CA TYR A 269 7.86 -8.83 21.58
C TYR A 269 7.47 -7.81 20.52
N PHE A 270 7.70 -8.10 19.23
CA PHE A 270 7.26 -7.23 18.14
C PHE A 270 5.75 -7.02 18.13
N VAL A 271 4.96 -8.09 18.25
CA VAL A 271 3.49 -8.00 18.32
C VAL A 271 3.02 -7.12 19.47
N ILE A 272 3.59 -7.34 20.67
CA ILE A 272 3.23 -6.58 21.88
C ILE A 272 3.54 -5.10 21.67
N THR A 273 4.75 -4.79 21.23
CA THR A 273 5.17 -3.40 21.07
C THR A 273 4.43 -2.71 19.94
N PHE A 274 4.20 -3.39 18.81
CA PHE A 274 3.47 -2.81 17.68
C PHE A 274 2.02 -2.49 18.05
N LYS A 275 1.37 -3.37 18.82
CA LYS A 275 0.06 -3.09 19.38
C LYS A 275 0.06 -1.87 20.31
N GLN A 276 1.08 -1.74 21.15
CA GLN A 276 1.24 -0.60 22.05
C GLN A 276 1.46 0.72 21.29
N GLU A 277 2.33 0.73 20.28
CA GLU A 277 2.58 1.94 19.47
C GLU A 277 1.32 2.38 18.71
N LEU A 278 0.60 1.45 18.07
CA LEU A 278 -0.65 1.79 17.38
C LEU A 278 -1.74 2.28 18.33
N SER A 279 -1.81 1.74 19.55
CA SER A 279 -2.80 2.15 20.56
C SER A 279 -2.60 3.59 21.04
N LYS A 280 -1.40 4.17 20.86
CA LYS A 280 -1.14 5.59 21.17
C LYS A 280 -1.72 6.55 20.13
N LEU A 281 -2.23 6.03 19.01
CA LEU A 281 -2.72 6.81 17.87
C LEU A 281 -4.22 6.55 17.64
N PRO A 282 -5.13 7.25 18.37
CA PRO A 282 -6.56 7.06 18.25
C PRO A 282 -7.10 7.19 16.82
N GLN A 283 -6.47 8.04 16.01
CA GLN A 283 -6.83 8.25 14.61
C GLN A 283 -6.63 6.98 13.77
N ILE A 284 -5.60 6.17 14.06
CA ILE A 284 -5.38 4.87 13.40
C ILE A 284 -6.55 3.94 13.74
N LYS A 285 -6.92 3.86 15.02
CA LYS A 285 -8.04 3.00 15.44
C LYS A 285 -9.31 3.35 14.69
N THR A 286 -9.68 4.64 14.66
CA THR A 286 -10.87 5.12 13.94
C THR A 286 -10.80 4.80 12.44
N TYR A 287 -9.66 5.02 11.80
CA TYR A 287 -9.48 4.69 10.38
C TYR A 287 -9.62 3.18 10.13
N LEU A 288 -8.89 2.36 10.88
CA LEU A 288 -8.90 0.91 10.71
C LEU A 288 -10.28 0.29 10.98
N SER A 289 -11.03 0.81 11.97
CA SER A 289 -12.40 0.37 12.24
C SER A 289 -13.40 0.68 11.12
N ASN A 290 -13.07 1.68 10.27
CA ASN A 290 -13.88 2.05 9.11
C ASN A 290 -13.48 1.27 7.84
N ILE A 291 -12.43 0.45 7.87
CA ILE A 291 -12.09 -0.43 6.76
C ILE A 291 -13.01 -1.64 6.80
N TYR A 292 -14.00 -1.65 5.89
CA TYR A 292 -15.03 -2.68 5.85
C TYR A 292 -14.59 -3.98 5.16
N ASP A 293 -13.45 -3.99 4.46
CA ASP A 293 -12.99 -5.16 3.73
C ASP A 293 -11.64 -5.71 4.21
N ASN A 294 -11.57 -7.03 4.27
CA ASN A 294 -10.36 -7.75 4.65
C ASN A 294 -9.20 -7.54 3.67
N VAL A 295 -9.51 -7.13 2.44
CA VAL A 295 -8.55 -6.95 1.35
C VAL A 295 -7.63 -5.77 1.63
N THR A 296 -8.23 -4.63 1.99
CA THR A 296 -7.54 -3.37 2.26
C THR A 296 -6.67 -3.52 3.49
N LEU A 297 -7.16 -4.20 4.55
CA LEU A 297 -6.34 -4.52 5.73
C LEU A 297 -5.09 -5.35 5.37
N SER A 298 -5.25 -6.43 4.58
CA SER A 298 -4.11 -7.24 4.13
C SER A 298 -3.12 -6.43 3.29
N ILE A 299 -3.61 -5.52 2.44
CA ILE A 299 -2.76 -4.64 1.61
C ILE A 299 -1.96 -3.66 2.47
N LYS A 300 -2.57 -3.07 3.50
CA LYS A 300 -1.87 -2.20 4.47
C LYS A 300 -0.81 -2.98 5.25
N ALA A 301 -1.16 -4.16 5.75
CA ALA A 301 -0.21 -5.02 6.48
C ALA A 301 1.00 -5.41 5.62
N ARG A 302 0.74 -5.75 4.35
CA ARG A 302 1.76 -6.08 3.39
C ARG A 302 2.68 -4.90 3.08
N GLN A 303 2.13 -3.69 2.93
CA GLN A 303 2.92 -2.48 2.71
C GLN A 303 3.94 -2.30 3.84
N VAL A 304 3.47 -2.35 5.10
CA VAL A 304 4.33 -2.25 6.29
C VAL A 304 5.40 -3.34 6.29
N PHE A 305 5.03 -4.58 5.95
CA PHE A 305 5.98 -5.68 5.84
C PHE A 305 7.06 -5.44 4.78
N GLU A 306 6.69 -5.02 3.57
CA GLU A 306 7.63 -4.73 2.49
C GLU A 306 8.60 -3.62 2.89
N TYR A 307 8.12 -2.59 3.59
CA TYR A 307 8.98 -1.54 4.14
C TYR A 307 9.98 -2.05 5.17
N ILE A 308 9.52 -2.79 6.19
CA ILE A 308 10.42 -3.37 7.21
C ILE A 308 11.45 -4.29 6.56
N ASN A 309 11.02 -5.11 5.60
CA ASN A 309 11.89 -6.05 4.93
C ASN A 309 12.93 -5.37 4.03
N ALA A 310 12.66 -4.15 3.55
CA ALA A 310 13.62 -3.35 2.81
C ALA A 310 14.68 -2.71 3.72
N LEU A 311 14.37 -2.34 4.96
CA LEU A 311 15.32 -1.63 5.85
C LEU A 311 16.66 -2.37 5.99
N SER A 312 17.77 -1.63 6.02
CA SER A 312 19.03 -2.18 6.53
C SER A 312 18.87 -2.47 8.01
N ILE A 313 19.22 -3.69 8.43
CA ILE A 313 19.08 -4.15 9.81
C ILE A 313 20.41 -4.34 10.53
N ASP A 314 21.53 -3.99 9.90
CA ASP A 314 22.86 -4.26 10.46
C ASP A 314 23.06 -3.57 11.82
N GLU A 315 22.57 -2.32 11.97
CA GLU A 315 22.60 -1.60 13.26
C GLU A 315 21.78 -2.32 14.34
N TYR A 316 20.57 -2.77 14.00
CA TYR A 316 19.69 -3.50 14.93
C TYR A 316 20.28 -4.84 15.35
N VAL A 317 20.94 -5.54 14.43
CA VAL A 317 21.65 -6.80 14.69
C VAL A 317 22.81 -6.57 15.64
N MET A 318 23.62 -5.54 15.40
CA MET A 318 24.75 -5.20 16.26
C MET A 318 24.31 -4.81 17.67
N ARG A 319 23.26 -3.98 17.77
CA ARG A 319 22.65 -3.61 19.05
C ARG A 319 22.10 -4.83 19.80
N LEU A 320 21.40 -5.73 19.10
CA LEU A 320 20.88 -6.96 19.68
C LEU A 320 22.03 -7.86 20.19
N LYS A 321 23.09 -8.04 19.40
CA LYS A 321 24.29 -8.80 19.77
C LYS A 321 24.92 -8.24 21.04
N GLU A 322 25.13 -6.93 21.11
CA GLU A 322 25.72 -6.26 22.27
C GLU A 322 24.88 -6.49 23.53
N LYS A 323 23.55 -6.35 23.43
CA LYS A 323 22.65 -6.61 24.56
C LYS A 323 22.64 -8.07 24.99
N ILE A 324 22.65 -9.02 24.06
CA ILE A 324 22.74 -10.45 24.37
C ILE A 324 24.06 -10.74 25.09
N TYR A 325 25.18 -10.19 24.59
CA TYR A 325 26.49 -10.41 25.18
C TYR A 325 26.59 -9.90 26.63
N ASN A 326 25.94 -8.77 26.90
CA ASN A 326 25.90 -8.14 28.22
C ASN A 326 24.77 -8.65 29.12
N SER A 327 23.91 -9.55 28.63
CA SER A 327 22.80 -10.09 29.41
C SER A 327 23.29 -11.00 30.53
N SER A 328 22.71 -10.84 31.72
CA SER A 328 22.94 -11.76 32.86
C SER A 328 22.35 -13.16 32.62
N ARG A 329 21.50 -13.32 31.61
CA ARG A 329 20.86 -14.60 31.26
C ARG A 329 21.65 -15.38 30.19
N LEU A 330 22.73 -14.80 29.65
CA LEU A 330 23.63 -15.51 28.76
C LEU A 330 24.48 -16.51 29.56
N ASP A 331 24.37 -17.78 29.21
CA ASP A 331 25.22 -18.83 29.76
C ASP A 331 26.71 -18.56 29.46
N TYR A 332 27.57 -18.69 30.48
CA TYR A 332 28.99 -18.35 30.38
C TYR A 332 29.70 -19.15 29.27
N ASN A 333 29.35 -20.43 29.14
CA ASN A 333 29.95 -21.32 28.13
C ASN A 333 29.45 -21.01 26.72
N SER A 334 28.50 -20.10 26.55
CA SER A 334 27.91 -19.74 25.25
C SER A 334 28.40 -18.39 24.73
N ARG A 335 29.31 -17.71 25.45
CA ARG A 335 29.82 -16.38 25.10
C ARG A 335 30.70 -16.36 23.86
N ASP A 336 31.44 -17.43 23.59
CA ASP A 336 32.26 -17.61 22.39
C ASP A 336 31.39 -17.62 21.12
N ILE A 337 30.21 -18.24 21.19
CA ILE A 337 29.25 -18.29 20.07
C ILE A 337 28.81 -16.88 19.67
N VAL A 338 28.49 -16.02 20.65
CA VAL A 338 27.95 -14.67 20.42
C VAL A 338 28.90 -13.79 19.61
N ASN A 339 30.21 -14.07 19.65
CA ASN A 339 31.22 -13.29 18.93
C ASN A 339 31.52 -13.77 17.51
N THR A 340 30.86 -14.83 17.05
CA THR A 340 31.06 -15.38 15.70
C THR A 340 30.25 -14.62 14.64
N GLN A 341 30.74 -14.67 13.38
CA GLN A 341 29.97 -14.17 12.24
C GLN A 341 28.69 -14.98 12.02
N GLU A 342 28.71 -16.28 12.25
CA GLU A 342 27.52 -17.13 12.14
C GLU A 342 26.40 -16.69 13.09
N PHE A 343 26.75 -16.22 14.30
CA PHE A 343 25.77 -15.70 15.24
C PHE A 343 25.12 -14.41 14.73
N LEU A 344 25.91 -13.49 14.17
CA LEU A 344 25.38 -12.28 13.54
C LEU A 344 24.42 -12.62 12.38
N ASP A 345 24.80 -13.58 11.55
CA ASP A 345 23.97 -14.02 10.44
C ASP A 345 22.68 -14.70 10.93
N SER A 346 22.74 -15.45 12.04
CA SER A 346 21.55 -15.99 12.70
C SER A 346 20.63 -14.90 13.24
N LEU A 347 21.16 -13.84 13.85
CA LEU A 347 20.36 -12.70 14.29
C LEU A 347 19.68 -11.98 13.12
N LYS A 348 20.37 -11.83 11.97
CA LYS A 348 19.73 -11.33 10.74
C LYS A 348 18.54 -12.19 10.33
N ILE A 349 18.69 -13.51 10.34
CA ILE A 349 17.62 -14.45 10.01
C ILE A 349 16.46 -14.33 11.00
N ILE A 350 16.74 -14.26 12.30
CA ILE A 350 15.73 -14.14 13.35
C ILE A 350 14.90 -12.87 13.13
N ILE A 351 15.54 -11.70 13.01
CA ILE A 351 14.83 -10.43 12.81
C ILE A 351 13.96 -10.49 11.54
N ARG A 352 14.51 -10.96 10.42
CA ARG A 352 13.81 -11.03 9.14
C ARG A 352 12.64 -12.01 9.13
N ARG A 353 12.77 -13.16 9.78
CA ARG A 353 11.72 -14.22 9.77
C ARG A 353 10.67 -14.03 10.86
N SER A 354 10.95 -13.26 11.90
CA SER A 354 10.01 -13.00 13.00
C SER A 354 8.91 -11.98 12.67
N ILE A 355 9.16 -11.08 11.72
CA ILE A 355 8.19 -10.08 11.27
C ILE A 355 7.67 -10.51 9.91
N THR A 356 6.40 -10.88 9.84
CA THR A 356 5.76 -11.32 8.59
C THR A 356 4.52 -10.49 8.31
N SER A 357 4.05 -10.49 7.05
CA SER A 357 2.79 -9.83 6.69
C SER A 357 1.60 -10.34 7.52
N SER A 358 1.57 -11.63 7.89
CA SER A 358 0.48 -12.18 8.70
C SER A 358 0.55 -11.70 10.16
N THR A 359 1.74 -11.59 10.74
CA THR A 359 1.93 -11.02 12.09
C THR A 359 1.47 -9.57 12.15
N ILE A 360 1.82 -8.76 11.14
CA ILE A 360 1.38 -7.36 11.04
C ILE A 360 -0.15 -7.29 10.85
N GLU A 361 -0.70 -8.11 9.95
CA GLU A 361 -2.14 -8.14 9.69
C GLU A 361 -2.93 -8.51 10.94
N GLN A 362 -2.44 -9.48 11.73
CA GLN A 362 -3.06 -9.84 13.01
C GLN A 362 -3.13 -8.62 13.95
N VAL A 363 -2.03 -7.88 14.13
CA VAL A 363 -2.01 -6.71 15.00
C VAL A 363 -2.97 -5.62 14.50
N ILE A 364 -2.96 -5.34 13.19
CA ILE A 364 -3.85 -4.36 12.58
C ILE A 364 -5.32 -4.75 12.80
N ARG A 365 -5.67 -6.03 12.62
CA ARG A 365 -7.03 -6.55 12.89
C ARG A 365 -7.42 -6.40 14.36
N GLU A 366 -6.53 -6.74 15.27
CA GLU A 366 -6.79 -6.55 16.70
C GLU A 366 -7.05 -5.08 17.04
N ILE A 367 -6.29 -4.14 16.48
CA ILE A 367 -6.53 -2.70 16.70
C ILE A 367 -7.86 -2.23 16.08
N ALA A 368 -8.22 -2.76 14.90
CA ALA A 368 -9.46 -2.39 14.20
C ALA A 368 -10.72 -2.84 14.96
N PHE A 369 -10.66 -3.99 15.64
CA PHE A 369 -11.82 -4.66 16.24
C PHE A 369 -11.79 -4.80 17.77
N MET A 370 -10.77 -4.24 18.44
CA MET A 370 -10.78 -3.95 19.89
C MET A 370 -11.58 -2.69 20.20
#